data_AF-A0A7W6BJQ6-F1
#
_entry.id   AF-A0A7W6BJQ6-F1
#
_cell.length_a   1.000
_cell.length_b   1.000
_cell.length_c   1.000
_cell.angle_alpha   90.00
_cell.angle_beta   90.00
_cell.angle_gamma   90.00
#
_symmetry.space_group_name_H-M   'P 1'
#
loop_
_entity.id
_entity.type
_entity.pdbx_description
1 polymer ?
#
loop_
_entity_poly.entity_id
_entity_poly.type
_entity_poly.pdbx_seq_one_letter_code
_entity_poly.pdbx_strand_id
1 'polypeptide(L)'
;MGIDASPQYAKSLPEQKQVFERVLKACSSEGGKVLSIHAVRSVSLVLDMLEANLDLSANTPVFHWFSGSPSEARRAAKLGCMFSINDRMLTGSKTEALLKAIPEEAMLTETDGPFTQTGGKANRPKDVGICVKHLATQIGRDPTAVQSLVFANLKRLLSQIQR
;
A
#
# COMPACT_ATOMS: atom_id res chain seq x y z
N MET A 1 -9.93 2.84 -0.69
CA MET A 1 -10.88 2.67 0.43
C MET A 1 -10.09 2.47 1.72
N GLY A 2 -10.68 2.63 2.91
CA GLY A 2 -9.95 2.36 4.16
C GLY A 2 -10.41 3.20 5.34
N ILE A 3 -9.50 3.43 6.29
CA ILE A 3 -9.76 4.16 7.54
C ILE A 3 -8.73 5.28 7.71
N ASP A 4 -9.21 6.49 7.97
CA ASP A 4 -8.40 7.61 8.43
C ASP A 4 -8.79 7.95 9.89
N ALA A 5 -7.90 7.62 10.83
CA ALA A 5 -8.05 7.88 12.25
C ALA A 5 -7.39 9.21 12.68
N SER A 6 -7.21 10.15 11.76
CA SER A 6 -6.75 11.50 12.09
C SER A 6 -7.75 12.21 13.02
N PRO A 7 -7.29 13.09 13.93
CA PRO A 7 -8.15 13.72 14.92
C PRO A 7 -9.35 14.46 14.33
N GLN A 8 -9.20 15.07 13.14
CA GLN A 8 -10.31 15.75 12.47
C GLN A 8 -11.46 14.82 12.02
N TYR A 9 -11.21 13.51 11.92
CA TYR A 9 -12.18 12.49 11.51
C TYR A 9 -12.61 11.57 12.65
N ALA A 10 -12.22 11.85 13.90
CA ALA A 10 -12.53 11.00 15.05
C ALA A 10 -14.03 10.74 15.22
N LYS A 11 -14.88 11.71 14.90
CA LYS A 11 -16.35 11.59 15.00
C LYS A 11 -16.95 10.61 13.99
N SER A 12 -16.32 10.43 12.83
CA SER A 12 -16.81 9.52 11.77
C SER A 12 -16.14 8.15 11.80
N LEU A 13 -15.23 7.90 12.75
CA LEU A 13 -14.49 6.65 12.84
C LEU A 13 -15.41 5.41 12.96
N PRO A 14 -16.51 5.44 13.75
CA PRO A 14 -17.45 4.31 13.77
C PRO A 14 -18.07 4.01 12.39
N GLU A 15 -18.49 5.04 11.66
CA GLU A 15 -19.08 4.91 10.33
C GLU A 15 -18.04 4.45 9.29
N GLN A 16 -16.81 4.95 9.38
CA GLN A 16 -15.71 4.48 8.55
C GLN A 16 -15.48 2.97 8.73
N LYS A 17 -15.47 2.47 9.98
CA LYS A 17 -15.35 1.04 10.26
C LYS A 17 -16.52 0.25 9.68
N GLN A 18 -17.76 0.71 9.84
CA GLN A 18 -18.94 0.02 9.30
C GLN A 18 -18.89 -0.08 7.77
N VAL A 19 -18.57 1.01 7.08
CA VAL A 19 -18.46 1.02 5.61
C VAL A 19 -17.30 0.13 5.17
N PHE A 20 -16.14 0.24 5.82
CA PHE A 20 -14.96 -0.57 5.48
C PHE A 20 -15.27 -2.07 5.63
N GLU A 21 -15.84 -2.49 6.76
CA GLU A 21 -16.27 -3.87 7.00
C GLU A 21 -17.23 -4.38 5.92
N ARG A 22 -18.25 -3.59 5.57
CA ARG A 22 -19.23 -3.97 4.55
C ARG A 22 -18.56 -4.20 3.18
N VAL A 23 -17.62 -3.34 2.80
CA VAL A 23 -16.90 -3.51 1.54
C VAL A 23 -15.98 -4.73 1.60
N LEU A 24 -15.28 -4.97 2.72
CA LEU A 24 -14.44 -6.16 2.88
C LEU A 24 -15.26 -7.45 2.73
N LYS A 25 -16.42 -7.53 3.37
CA LYS A 25 -17.33 -8.68 3.27
C LYS A 25 -17.82 -8.90 1.83
N ALA A 26 -18.17 -7.82 1.13
CA ALA A 26 -18.57 -7.90 -0.28
C ALA A 26 -17.43 -8.35 -1.20
N CYS A 27 -16.19 -7.88 -0.97
CA CYS A 27 -15.03 -8.37 -1.69
C CYS A 27 -14.74 -9.85 -1.35
N SER A 28 -14.92 -10.23 -0.09
CA SER A 28 -14.74 -11.61 0.35
C SER A 28 -15.72 -12.58 -0.31
N SER A 29 -16.98 -12.17 -0.51
CA SER A 29 -17.98 -13.02 -1.17
C SER A 29 -17.74 -13.16 -2.67
N GLU A 30 -17.22 -12.11 -3.31
CA GLU A 30 -17.00 -12.09 -4.76
C GLU A 30 -15.64 -12.68 -5.18
N GLY A 31 -14.61 -12.49 -4.35
CA GLY A 31 -13.24 -12.84 -4.70
C GLY A 31 -12.66 -12.01 -5.86
N GLY A 32 -11.38 -12.26 -6.14
CA GLY A 32 -10.65 -11.69 -7.26
C GLY A 32 -10.50 -10.17 -7.19
N LYS A 33 -10.50 -9.56 -6.00
CA LYS A 33 -10.35 -8.09 -5.87
C LYS A 33 -8.94 -7.72 -5.46
N VAL A 34 -8.44 -6.65 -6.06
CA VAL A 34 -7.28 -5.90 -5.56
C VAL A 34 -7.78 -4.64 -4.88
N LEU A 35 -7.50 -4.51 -3.60
CA LEU A 35 -8.02 -3.42 -2.79
C LEU A 35 -6.91 -2.43 -2.52
N SER A 36 -7.02 -1.20 -3.05
CA SER A 36 -6.15 -0.10 -2.64
C SER A 36 -6.62 0.46 -1.30
N ILE A 37 -5.82 0.22 -0.26
CA ILE A 37 -6.14 0.44 1.15
C ILE A 37 -5.44 1.68 1.69
N HIS A 38 -6.23 2.62 2.18
CA HIS A 38 -5.81 3.80 2.93
C HIS A 38 -5.88 3.50 4.45
N ALA A 39 -4.80 3.74 5.19
CA ALA A 39 -4.72 3.36 6.61
C ALA A 39 -4.00 4.40 7.47
N VAL A 40 -4.41 5.67 7.35
CA VAL A 40 -3.79 6.77 8.09
C VAL A 40 -4.09 6.64 9.58
N ARG A 41 -3.02 6.50 10.38
CA ARG A 41 -3.06 6.29 11.84
C ARG A 41 -3.93 5.10 12.27
N SER A 42 -4.14 4.14 11.38
CA SER A 42 -5.12 3.07 11.56
C SER A 42 -4.62 1.71 11.07
N VAL A 43 -3.34 1.56 10.74
CA VAL A 43 -2.78 0.34 10.13
C VAL A 43 -3.11 -0.92 10.93
N SER A 44 -2.82 -0.95 12.24
CA SER A 44 -3.18 -2.10 13.09
C SER A 44 -4.68 -2.42 13.06
N LEU A 45 -5.55 -1.41 13.16
CA LEU A 45 -7.01 -1.59 13.08
C LEU A 45 -7.44 -2.14 11.71
N VAL A 46 -6.86 -1.62 10.64
CA VAL A 46 -7.14 -2.09 9.27
C VAL A 46 -6.70 -3.55 9.11
N LEU A 47 -5.53 -3.92 9.63
CA LEU A 47 -5.05 -5.30 9.61
C LEU A 47 -5.99 -6.24 10.38
N ASP A 48 -6.44 -5.83 11.57
CA ASP A 48 -7.42 -6.61 12.35
C ASP A 48 -8.72 -6.82 11.54
N MET A 49 -9.20 -5.78 10.86
CA MET A 49 -10.42 -5.85 10.06
C MET A 49 -10.25 -6.68 8.78
N LEU A 50 -9.08 -6.65 8.15
CA LEU A 50 -8.75 -7.51 7.00
C LEU A 50 -8.79 -8.98 7.42
N GLU A 51 -8.10 -9.34 8.50
CA GLU A 51 -8.08 -10.72 9.01
C GLU A 51 -9.48 -11.23 9.40
N ALA A 52 -10.32 -10.36 9.95
CA ALA A 52 -11.65 -10.75 10.40
C ALA A 52 -12.72 -10.83 9.29
N ASN A 53 -12.56 -10.09 8.18
CA ASN A 53 -13.66 -9.84 7.25
C ASN A 53 -13.33 -10.06 5.76
N LEU A 54 -12.06 -10.32 5.42
CA LEU A 54 -11.65 -10.52 4.03
C LEU A 54 -11.03 -11.90 3.84
N ASP A 55 -11.55 -12.66 2.88
CA ASP A 55 -10.86 -13.85 2.37
C ASP A 55 -9.60 -13.42 1.61
N LEU A 56 -8.47 -13.43 2.31
CA LEU A 56 -7.14 -13.10 1.81
C LEU A 56 -6.58 -14.15 0.83
N SER A 57 -7.21 -15.33 0.72
CA SER A 57 -6.82 -16.33 -0.28
C SER A 57 -7.37 -15.99 -1.67
N ALA A 58 -8.48 -15.26 -1.72
CA ALA A 58 -9.17 -14.85 -2.95
C ALA A 58 -8.99 -13.35 -3.28
N ASN A 59 -8.48 -12.53 -2.36
CA ASN A 59 -8.35 -11.09 -2.53
C ASN A 59 -6.98 -10.60 -2.11
N THR A 60 -6.48 -9.53 -2.73
CA THR A 60 -5.17 -8.95 -2.40
C THR A 60 -5.27 -7.50 -1.95
N PRO A 61 -5.03 -7.21 -0.66
CA PRO A 61 -4.89 -5.84 -0.17
C PRO A 61 -3.57 -5.22 -0.61
N VAL A 62 -3.62 -3.96 -1.04
CA VAL A 62 -2.47 -3.15 -1.38
C VAL A 62 -2.52 -1.90 -0.53
N PHE A 63 -1.61 -1.77 0.44
CA PHE A 63 -1.50 -0.54 1.22
C PHE A 63 -0.95 0.58 0.36
N HIS A 64 -1.81 1.57 0.09
CA HIS A 64 -1.46 2.81 -0.55
C HIS A 64 -0.82 3.76 0.47
N TRP A 65 0.28 4.41 0.09
CA TRP A 65 1.03 5.34 0.94
C TRP A 65 1.16 4.83 2.40
N PHE A 66 1.81 3.69 2.59
CA PHE A 66 1.92 3.08 3.91
C PHE A 66 2.69 3.97 4.90
N SER A 67 2.05 4.31 6.02
CA SER A 67 2.62 5.17 7.08
C SER A 67 2.73 4.47 8.44
N GLY A 68 2.64 3.14 8.48
CA GLY A 68 2.74 2.34 9.70
C GLY A 68 4.17 2.09 10.15
N SER A 69 4.30 1.35 11.24
CA SER A 69 5.57 0.88 11.80
C SER A 69 6.17 -0.28 10.99
N PRO A 70 7.49 -0.54 11.10
CA PRO A 70 8.10 -1.75 10.52
C PRO A 70 7.48 -3.06 11.01
N SER A 71 6.99 -3.12 12.25
CA SER A 71 6.25 -4.28 12.77
C SER A 71 4.91 -4.49 12.06
N GLU A 72 4.18 -3.41 11.80
CA GLU A 72 2.93 -3.48 11.04
C GLU A 72 3.19 -3.84 9.58
N ALA A 73 4.28 -3.35 8.98
CA ALA A 73 4.69 -3.74 7.62
C ALA A 73 4.98 -5.24 7.52
N ARG A 74 5.72 -5.81 8.48
CA ARG A 74 5.95 -7.27 8.54
C ARG A 74 4.66 -8.06 8.71
N ARG A 75 3.75 -7.59 9.56
CA ARG A 75 2.43 -8.22 9.74
C ARG A 75 1.63 -8.19 8.43
N ALA A 76 1.54 -7.03 7.80
CA ALA A 76 0.86 -6.85 6.51
C ALA A 76 1.45 -7.78 5.43
N ALA A 77 2.78 -7.83 5.31
CA ALA A 77 3.45 -8.72 4.36
C ALA A 77 3.15 -10.21 4.65
N LYS A 78 3.11 -10.63 5.93
CA LYS A 78 2.74 -11.99 6.32
C LYS A 78 1.30 -12.35 5.91
N LEU A 79 0.40 -11.38 5.87
CA LEU A 79 -0.97 -11.54 5.37
C LEU A 79 -1.09 -11.52 3.84
N GLY A 80 0.03 -11.46 3.11
CA GLY A 80 0.03 -11.37 1.65
C GLY A 80 -0.32 -9.98 1.11
N CYS A 81 -0.31 -8.94 1.96
CA CYS A 81 -0.54 -7.57 1.50
C CYS A 81 0.66 -7.05 0.69
N MET A 82 0.37 -6.24 -0.32
CA MET A 82 1.37 -5.49 -1.08
C MET A 82 1.41 -4.02 -0.64
N PHE A 83 2.42 -3.29 -1.12
CA PHE A 83 2.65 -1.89 -0.77
C PHE A 83 2.86 -1.06 -2.02
N SER A 84 2.00 -0.07 -2.22
CA SER A 84 2.16 0.90 -3.29
C SER A 84 2.97 2.08 -2.75
N ILE A 85 4.22 2.17 -3.18
CA ILE A 85 5.21 3.11 -2.64
C ILE A 85 5.22 4.38 -3.48
N ASN A 86 5.11 5.54 -2.83
CA ASN A 86 5.33 6.84 -3.44
C ASN A 86 6.56 7.54 -2.88
N ASP A 87 6.93 8.66 -3.51
CA ASP A 87 8.12 9.41 -3.16
C ASP A 87 8.13 9.95 -1.72
N ARG A 88 6.96 10.30 -1.15
CA ARG A 88 6.87 10.80 0.23
C ARG A 88 7.23 9.74 1.26
N MET A 89 7.08 8.45 0.94
CA MET A 89 7.52 7.36 1.80
C MET A 89 9.06 7.24 1.83
N LEU A 90 9.75 7.84 0.87
CA LEU A 90 11.19 7.66 0.64
C LEU A 90 12.06 8.79 1.20
N THR A 91 11.46 9.86 1.72
CA THR A 91 12.16 11.07 2.18
C THR A 91 12.24 11.20 3.71
N GLY A 92 11.84 10.17 4.46
CA GLY A 92 11.73 10.23 5.93
C GLY A 92 12.86 9.51 6.67
N SER A 93 13.13 9.91 7.91
CA SER A 93 14.13 9.23 8.76
C SER A 93 13.79 7.76 9.08
N LYS A 94 12.52 7.36 8.92
CA LYS A 94 12.04 6.00 9.15
C LYS A 94 12.03 5.14 7.87
N THR A 95 12.35 5.73 6.71
CA THR A 95 12.28 5.06 5.41
C THR A 95 13.11 3.78 5.38
N GLU A 96 14.38 3.82 5.82
CA GLU A 96 15.26 2.66 5.77
C GLU A 96 14.70 1.47 6.58
N ALA A 97 14.29 1.71 7.83
CA ALA A 97 13.74 0.67 8.68
C ALA A 97 12.40 0.11 8.15
N LEU A 98 11.59 0.96 7.51
CA LEU A 98 10.34 0.55 6.88
C LEU A 98 10.60 -0.32 5.64
N LEU A 99 11.49 0.11 4.74
CA LEU A 99 11.80 -0.63 3.51
C LEU A 99 12.46 -1.97 3.79
N LYS A 100 13.32 -2.06 4.81
CA LYS A 100 13.88 -3.36 5.28
C LYS A 100 12.80 -4.33 5.79
N ALA A 101 11.64 -3.83 6.19
CA ALA A 101 10.53 -4.64 6.69
C ALA A 101 9.54 -5.07 5.59
N ILE A 102 9.62 -4.45 4.40
CA ILE A 102 8.77 -4.77 3.25
C ILE A 102 9.57 -5.69 2.31
N PRO A 103 9.09 -6.90 2.02
CA PRO A 103 9.73 -7.75 1.02
C PRO A 103 9.72 -7.08 -0.36
N GLU A 104 10.82 -7.18 -1.13
CA GLU A 104 10.91 -6.56 -2.45
C GLU A 104 9.77 -7.06 -3.37
N GLU A 105 9.37 -8.32 -3.25
CA GLU A 105 8.26 -8.94 -4.00
C GLU A 105 6.87 -8.37 -3.66
N ALA A 106 6.74 -7.67 -2.53
CA ALA A 106 5.50 -7.00 -2.14
C ALA A 106 5.46 -5.52 -2.58
N MET A 107 6.51 -5.02 -3.24
CA MET A 107 6.62 -3.61 -3.63
C MET A 107 5.97 -3.33 -4.98
N LEU A 108 5.11 -2.33 -5.00
CA LEU A 108 4.58 -1.63 -6.16
C LEU A 108 4.98 -0.15 -6.05
N THR A 109 4.71 0.64 -7.09
CA THR A 109 4.97 2.09 -7.06
C THR A 109 3.75 2.88 -7.51
N GLU A 110 3.59 4.06 -6.92
CA GLU A 110 2.58 5.04 -7.29
C GLU A 110 3.15 6.46 -7.26
N THR A 111 2.35 7.41 -7.72
CA THR A 111 2.65 8.84 -7.57
C THR A 111 1.83 9.45 -6.46
N ASP A 112 0.57 9.06 -6.31
CA ASP A 112 -0.44 9.80 -5.54
C ASP A 112 -0.55 11.28 -5.95
N GLY A 113 -0.37 11.55 -7.24
CA GLY A 113 -0.65 12.87 -7.80
C GLY A 113 -2.17 13.14 -7.86
N PRO A 114 -2.63 14.37 -7.59
CA PRO A 114 -1.86 15.60 -7.39
C PRO A 114 -1.51 15.91 -5.93
N PHE A 115 -1.73 14.98 -4.99
CA PHE A 115 -1.49 15.19 -3.56
C PHE A 115 -0.01 15.22 -3.21
N THR A 116 0.80 14.42 -3.91
CA THR A 116 2.26 14.51 -3.83
C THR A 116 2.82 15.53 -4.82
N GLN A 117 3.95 16.13 -4.46
CA GLN A 117 4.62 17.14 -5.25
C GLN A 117 6.13 16.90 -5.23
N THR A 118 6.77 17.10 -6.38
CA THR A 118 8.23 17.09 -6.51
C THR A 118 8.66 18.46 -7.04
N GLY A 119 9.57 19.14 -6.32
CA GLY A 119 10.02 20.49 -6.69
C GLY A 119 8.90 21.54 -6.76
N GLY A 120 7.87 21.41 -5.90
CA GLY A 120 6.72 22.34 -5.86
C GLY A 120 5.70 22.16 -6.99
N LYS A 121 5.86 21.15 -7.86
CA LYS A 121 4.88 20.80 -8.89
C LYS A 121 4.11 19.54 -8.49
N ALA A 122 2.80 19.57 -8.65
CA ALA A 122 1.95 18.40 -8.42
C ALA A 122 2.32 17.27 -9.38
N ASN A 123 2.53 16.08 -8.84
CA ASN A 123 2.91 14.91 -9.60
C ASN A 123 1.76 14.45 -10.53
N ARG A 124 2.13 13.74 -11.59
CA ARG A 124 1.27 13.11 -12.60
C ARG A 124 1.69 11.66 -12.77
N PRO A 125 0.85 10.77 -13.35
CA PRO A 125 1.20 9.36 -13.50
C PRO A 125 2.56 9.10 -14.17
N LYS A 126 2.96 9.93 -15.14
CA LYS A 126 4.27 9.86 -15.82
C LYS A 126 5.47 10.05 -14.89
N ASP A 127 5.26 10.67 -13.73
CA ASP A 127 6.32 11.01 -12.77
C ASP A 127 6.68 9.82 -11.86
N VAL A 128 6.01 8.66 -12.01
CA VAL A 128 6.31 7.44 -11.22
C VAL A 128 7.77 6.97 -11.36
N GLY A 129 8.41 7.30 -12.49
CA GLY A 129 9.84 7.01 -12.70
C GLY A 129 10.76 7.69 -11.70
N ILE A 130 10.35 8.82 -11.09
CA ILE A 130 11.08 9.47 -10.00
C ILE A 130 11.07 8.57 -8.76
N CYS A 131 9.89 8.06 -8.40
CA CYS A 131 9.74 7.14 -7.27
C CYS A 131 10.56 5.86 -7.47
N VAL A 132 10.58 5.29 -8.69
CA VAL A 132 11.39 4.10 -9.00
C VAL A 132 12.88 4.36 -8.77
N LYS A 133 13.40 5.52 -9.22
CA LYS A 133 14.81 5.90 -9.02
C LYS A 133 15.15 6.06 -7.55
N HIS A 134 14.31 6.76 -6.80
CA HIS A 134 14.54 6.95 -5.36
C HIS A 134 14.43 5.64 -4.58
N LEU A 135 13.45 4.78 -4.93
CA LEU A 135 13.33 3.46 -4.32
C LEU A 135 14.60 2.64 -4.58
N ALA A 136 15.11 2.64 -5.81
CA ALA A 136 16.35 1.96 -6.18
C ALA A 136 17.56 2.43 -5.36
N THR A 137 17.69 3.74 -5.12
CA THR A 137 18.70 4.28 -4.21
C THR A 137 18.54 3.74 -2.80
N GLN A 138 17.31 3.73 -2.26
CA GLN A 138 17.05 3.30 -0.88
C GLN A 138 17.31 1.80 -0.65
N ILE A 139 17.07 0.96 -1.65
CA ILE A 139 17.28 -0.50 -1.55
C ILE A 139 18.62 -0.98 -2.16
N GLY A 140 19.47 -0.05 -2.64
CA GLY A 140 20.79 -0.37 -3.17
C GLY A 140 20.78 -1.18 -4.48
N ARG A 141 19.86 -0.87 -5.40
CA ARG A 141 19.68 -1.58 -6.68
C ARG A 141 19.80 -0.63 -7.87
N ASP A 142 19.98 -1.20 -9.07
CA ASP A 142 19.87 -0.46 -10.33
C ASP A 142 18.41 -0.05 -10.61
N PRO A 143 18.12 1.18 -11.06
CA PRO A 143 16.76 1.63 -11.36
C PRO A 143 16.01 0.76 -12.39
N THR A 144 16.70 0.21 -13.39
CA THR A 144 16.11 -0.69 -14.41
C THR A 144 15.75 -2.04 -13.79
N ALA A 145 16.57 -2.53 -12.86
CA ALA A 145 16.27 -3.74 -12.11
C ALA A 145 15.03 -3.54 -11.21
N VAL A 146 14.94 -2.40 -10.50
CA VAL A 146 13.76 -2.07 -9.68
C VAL A 146 12.50 -1.91 -10.53
N GLN A 147 12.61 -1.26 -11.69
CA GLN A 147 11.50 -1.16 -12.64
C GLN A 147 11.00 -2.54 -13.07
N SER A 148 11.93 -3.44 -13.40
CA SER A 148 11.61 -4.82 -13.81
C SER A 148 10.97 -5.61 -12.67
N LEU A 149 11.48 -5.44 -11.45
CA LEU A 149 10.95 -6.07 -10.24
C LEU A 149 9.52 -5.61 -9.94
N VAL A 150 9.28 -4.30 -9.92
CA VAL A 150 7.93 -3.73 -9.70
C VAL A 150 6.95 -4.21 -10.78
N PHE A 151 7.39 -4.26 -12.03
CA PHE A 151 6.57 -4.76 -13.12
C PHE A 151 6.28 -6.26 -13.01
N ALA A 152 7.26 -7.06 -12.58
CA ALA A 152 7.07 -8.48 -12.31
C ALA A 152 6.09 -8.72 -11.15
N ASN A 153 6.19 -7.92 -10.07
CA ASN A 153 5.26 -7.96 -8.95
C ASN A 153 3.83 -7.63 -9.39
N LEU A 154 3.65 -6.59 -10.22
CA LEU A 154 2.35 -6.25 -10.80
C LEU A 154 1.80 -7.38 -11.67
N LYS A 155 2.62 -7.99 -12.53
CA LYS A 155 2.19 -9.13 -13.35
C LYS A 155 1.74 -10.32 -12.49
N ARG A 156 2.51 -10.65 -11.44
CA ARG A 156 2.14 -11.72 -10.52
C ARG A 156 0.80 -11.42 -9.84
N LEU A 157 0.62 -10.20 -9.33
CA LEU A 157 -0.65 -9.76 -8.75
C LEU A 157 -1.82 -9.95 -9.72
N LEU A 158 -1.68 -9.45 -10.95
CA LEU A 158 -2.76 -9.55 -11.95
C LEU A 158 -3.06 -11.00 -12.36
N SER A 159 -2.06 -11.88 -12.40
CA SER A 159 -2.25 -13.30 -12.71
C SER A 159 -3.03 -14.08 -11.64
N GLN A 160 -3.02 -13.60 -10.39
CA GLN A 160 -3.76 -14.23 -9.29
C GLN A 160 -5.25 -13.89 -9.32
N ILE A 161 -5.62 -12.77 -9.96
CA ILE A 161 -6.99 -12.27 -10.05
C ILE A 161 -7.76 -12.91 -11.21
N GLN A 162 -7.07 -13.34 -12.26
CA GLN A 162 -7.68 -13.87 -13.49
C GLN A 162 -8.15 -15.34 -13.38
N ARG A 163 -8.51 -15.80 -12.18
CA ARG A 163 -9.01 -17.15 -11.92
C ARG A 163 -10.48 -17.13 -11.54
#